data_AF-A0A3S1IAG4-F1
#
_entry.id   AF-A0A3S1IAG4-F1
#
_cell.length_a   1.000
_cell.length_b   1.000
_cell.length_c   1.000
_cell.angle_alpha   90.00
_cell.angle_beta   90.00
_cell.angle_gamma   90.00
#
_symmetry.space_group_name_H-M   'P 1'
#
loop_
_entity.id
_entity.type
_entity.pdbx_description
1 polymer ?
#
loop_
_entity_poly.entity_id
_entity_poly.type
_entity_poly.pdbx_seq_one_letter_code
_entity_poly.pdbx_strand_id
1 'polypeptide(L)'
;LTFVAAVGSVAMRFFMPRVLNRFGFRRVLVYNTPIVAVMVAGFALMQATTPVWIVLTYIFVFGVFRSAQWASTGNLAYSDIAPEQLARFSALYYILWQLAVAISVGLAAAALSFLAGSGPAVADDFRILFVIEGIITLCALLAYLKLTPQDGAHVSGHGAQMNTE
;
A
#
# COMPACT_ATOMS: atom_id res chain seq x y z
N LEU A 1 5.81 17.84 6.26
CA LEU A 1 5.40 16.66 5.46
C LEU A 1 5.50 15.36 6.27
N THR A 2 6.68 14.98 6.76
CA THR A 2 6.92 13.72 7.51
C THR A 2 6.08 13.57 8.78
N PHE A 3 5.88 14.66 9.54
CA PHE A 3 5.06 14.66 10.76
C PHE A 3 3.55 14.43 10.50
N VAL A 4 3.04 14.87 9.36
CA VAL A 4 1.61 14.72 9.01
C VAL A 4 1.29 13.26 8.65
N ALA A 5 2.20 12.60 7.92
CA ALA A 5 2.11 11.16 7.66
C ALA A 5 2.23 10.32 8.95
N ALA A 6 3.05 10.74 9.92
CA ALA A 6 3.19 10.09 11.21
C ALA A 6 1.89 10.14 12.04
N VAL A 7 1.22 11.31 12.08
CA VAL A 7 -0.07 11.46 12.78
C VAL A 7 -1.16 10.59 12.14
N GLY A 8 -1.23 10.54 10.80
CA GLY A 8 -2.16 9.67 10.08
C GLY A 8 -1.93 8.18 10.36
N SER A 9 -0.66 7.76 10.41
CA SER A 9 -0.25 6.39 10.75
C SER A 9 -0.66 5.98 12.17
N VAL A 10 -0.45 6.85 13.16
CA VAL A 10 -0.82 6.58 14.55
C VAL A 10 -2.34 6.47 14.70
N ALA A 11 -3.11 7.38 14.08
CA ALA A 11 -4.56 7.34 14.10
C ALA A 11 -5.11 6.03 13.49
N MET A 12 -4.52 5.57 12.38
CA MET A 12 -4.98 4.36 11.71
C MET A 12 -4.68 3.09 12.52
N ARG A 13 -3.64 3.09 13.34
CA ARG A 13 -3.31 1.98 14.25
C ARG A 13 -4.43 1.67 15.26
N PHE A 14 -5.24 2.66 15.62
CA PHE A 14 -6.42 2.48 16.48
C PHE A 14 -7.68 2.04 15.72
N PHE A 15 -7.84 2.44 14.45
CA PHE A 15 -9.01 2.10 13.65
C PHE A 15 -8.88 0.75 12.91
N MET A 16 -7.67 0.35 12.54
CA MET A 16 -7.39 -0.88 11.80
C MET A 16 -8.02 -2.14 12.41
N PRO A 17 -7.90 -2.39 13.72
CA PRO A 17 -8.43 -3.61 14.32
C PRO A 17 -9.95 -3.69 14.20
N ARG A 18 -10.65 -2.55 14.29
CA ARG A 18 -12.12 -2.50 14.14
C ARG A 18 -12.56 -2.68 12.68
N VAL A 19 -11.81 -2.13 11.74
CA VAL A 19 -12.09 -2.25 10.31
C VAL A 19 -11.84 -3.68 9.84
N LEU A 20 -10.72 -4.28 10.23
CA LEU A 20 -10.38 -5.66 9.90
C LEU A 20 -11.37 -6.67 10.50
N ASN A 21 -11.80 -6.46 11.75
CA ASN A 21 -12.77 -7.34 12.40
C ASN A 21 -14.18 -7.26 11.76
N ARG A 22 -14.58 -6.09 11.26
CA ARG A 22 -15.90 -5.90 10.65
C ARG A 22 -15.97 -6.28 9.16
N PHE A 23 -14.89 -6.10 8.40
CA PHE A 23 -14.90 -6.29 6.93
C PHE A 23 -14.04 -7.45 6.43
N GLY A 24 -13.11 -7.98 7.24
CA GLY A 24 -12.13 -8.99 6.83
C GLY A 24 -11.02 -8.42 5.93
N PHE A 25 -9.89 -9.13 5.85
CA PHE A 25 -8.72 -8.68 5.07
C PHE A 25 -9.02 -8.48 3.59
N ARG A 26 -9.78 -9.40 2.98
CA ARG A 26 -10.09 -9.37 1.54
C ARG A 26 -10.83 -8.10 1.12
N ARG A 27 -11.90 -7.71 1.81
CA ARG A 27 -12.67 -6.51 1.43
C ARG A 27 -11.85 -5.25 1.63
N VAL A 28 -11.12 -5.15 2.74
CA VAL A 28 -10.27 -3.98 3.01
C VAL A 28 -9.22 -3.81 1.92
N LEU A 29 -8.50 -4.87 1.55
CA LEU A 29 -7.48 -4.82 0.50
C LEU A 29 -8.08 -4.53 -0.88
N VAL A 30 -9.21 -5.15 -1.23
CA VAL A 30 -9.86 -4.97 -2.54
C VAL A 30 -10.41 -3.54 -2.73
N TYR A 31 -10.99 -2.93 -1.69
CA TYR A 31 -11.47 -1.55 -1.78
C TYR A 31 -10.37 -0.50 -1.61
N ASN A 32 -9.37 -0.76 -0.75
CA ASN A 32 -8.30 0.20 -0.49
C ASN A 32 -7.31 0.31 -1.65
N THR A 33 -6.96 -0.80 -2.30
CA THR A 33 -6.00 -0.82 -3.41
C THR A 33 -6.35 0.13 -4.55
N PRO A 34 -7.58 0.17 -5.11
CA PRO A 34 -7.93 1.13 -6.15
C PRO A 34 -7.90 2.58 -5.66
N ILE A 35 -8.28 2.84 -4.40
CA ILE A 35 -8.17 4.18 -3.80
C ILE A 35 -6.71 4.61 -3.78
N VAL A 36 -5.81 3.78 -3.25
CA VAL A 36 -4.37 4.08 -3.20
C VAL A 36 -3.79 4.25 -4.60
N ALA A 37 -4.16 3.41 -5.57
CA ALA A 37 -3.72 3.53 -6.96
C ALA A 37 -4.15 4.87 -7.60
N VAL A 38 -5.40 5.27 -7.42
CA VAL A 38 -5.91 6.57 -7.88
C VAL A 38 -5.20 7.72 -7.17
N MET A 39 -4.91 7.58 -5.87
CA MET A 39 -4.18 8.61 -5.13
C MET A 39 -2.72 8.74 -5.59
N VAL A 40 -2.06 7.64 -5.95
CA VAL A 40 -0.72 7.69 -6.55
C VAL A 40 -0.79 8.41 -7.90
N ALA A 41 -1.69 8.00 -8.79
CA ALA A 41 -1.87 8.64 -10.09
C ALA A 41 -2.26 10.13 -9.98
N GLY A 42 -3.04 10.50 -8.95
CA GLY A 42 -3.44 11.88 -8.71
C GLY A 42 -2.29 12.82 -8.34
N PHE A 43 -1.12 12.31 -7.93
CA PHE A 43 0.08 13.14 -7.80
C PHE A 43 0.52 13.75 -9.15
N ALA A 44 0.15 13.13 -10.28
CA ALA A 44 0.37 13.69 -11.61
C ALA A 44 -0.37 15.02 -11.84
N LEU A 45 -1.48 15.26 -11.13
CA LEU A 45 -2.27 16.49 -11.24
C LEU A 45 -1.71 17.63 -10.39
N MET A 46 -0.76 17.33 -9.49
CA MET A 46 -0.16 18.35 -8.64
C MET A 46 0.77 19.26 -9.45
N GLN A 47 0.60 20.56 -9.27
CA GLN A 47 1.39 21.60 -9.92
C GLN A 47 2.07 22.48 -8.87
N ALA A 48 3.15 23.17 -9.24
CA ALA A 48 3.81 24.13 -8.35
C ALA A 48 2.89 25.27 -7.88
N THR A 49 1.83 25.55 -8.63
CA THR A 49 0.79 26.55 -8.32
C THR A 49 -0.29 26.05 -7.35
N THR A 50 -0.28 24.76 -7.00
CA THR A 50 -1.29 24.16 -6.13
C THR A 50 -1.18 24.74 -4.72
N PRO A 51 -2.28 25.24 -4.11
CA PRO A 51 -2.26 25.73 -2.74
C PRO A 51 -1.69 24.69 -1.77
N VAL A 52 -0.75 25.12 -0.93
CA VAL A 52 -0.04 24.24 0.02
C VAL A 52 -0.99 23.44 0.90
N TRP A 53 -2.11 24.03 1.32
CA TRP A 53 -3.12 23.35 2.13
C TRP A 53 -3.73 22.12 1.43
N ILE A 54 -3.97 22.19 0.12
CA ILE A 54 -4.50 21.06 -0.67
C ILE A 54 -3.47 19.93 -0.72
N VAL A 55 -2.20 20.26 -0.96
CA VAL A 55 -1.09 19.29 -0.96
C VAL A 55 -0.97 18.60 0.39
N LEU A 56 -1.06 19.35 1.49
CA LEU A 56 -1.00 18.81 2.85
C LEU A 56 -2.17 17.87 3.14
N THR A 57 -3.40 18.26 2.83
CA THR A 57 -4.58 17.42 3.01
C THR A 57 -4.50 16.15 2.16
N TYR A 58 -4.05 16.26 0.90
CA TYR A 58 -3.90 15.13 0.01
C TYR A 58 -2.89 14.11 0.54
N ILE A 59 -1.71 14.57 0.97
CA ILE A 59 -0.66 13.72 1.53
C ILE A 59 -1.10 13.09 2.85
N PHE A 60 -1.86 13.81 3.68
CA PHE A 60 -2.44 13.25 4.90
C PHE A 60 -3.36 12.07 4.59
N VAL A 61 -4.34 12.28 3.69
CA VAL A 61 -5.30 11.23 3.30
C VAL A 61 -4.57 10.05 2.66
N PHE A 62 -3.59 10.32 1.79
CA PHE A 62 -2.76 9.29 1.17
C PHE A 62 -2.01 8.46 2.22
N GLY A 63 -1.41 9.13 3.21
CA GLY A 63 -0.71 8.48 4.32
C GLY A 63 -1.61 7.54 5.13
N VAL A 64 -2.87 7.94 5.36
CA VAL A 64 -3.86 7.12 6.07
C VAL A 64 -4.18 5.84 5.30
N PHE A 65 -4.53 5.93 4.01
CA PHE A 65 -4.85 4.76 3.18
C PHE A 65 -3.64 3.86 2.95
N ARG A 66 -2.46 4.46 2.74
CA ARG A 66 -1.20 3.72 2.62
C ARG A 66 -0.88 2.98 3.90
N SER A 67 -1.03 3.61 5.07
CA SER A 67 -0.85 2.93 6.36
C SER A 67 -1.80 1.76 6.53
N ALA A 68 -3.07 1.91 6.12
CA ALA A 68 -4.04 0.83 6.13
C ALA A 68 -3.68 -0.35 5.23
N GLN A 69 -3.14 -0.05 4.05
CA GLN A 69 -2.64 -1.08 3.14
C GLN A 69 -1.46 -1.84 3.76
N TRP A 70 -0.48 -1.11 4.32
CA TRP A 70 0.70 -1.69 4.95
C TRP A 70 0.37 -2.57 6.15
N ALA A 71 -0.52 -2.12 7.03
CA ALA A 71 -0.93 -2.91 8.18
C ALA A 71 -1.73 -4.15 7.78
N SER A 72 -2.64 -4.03 6.80
CA SER A 72 -3.46 -5.15 6.35
C SER A 72 -2.60 -6.22 5.66
N THR A 73 -1.73 -5.82 4.73
CA THR A 73 -0.82 -6.73 4.03
C THR A 73 0.19 -7.35 4.99
N GLY A 74 0.75 -6.57 5.91
CA GLY A 74 1.66 -7.08 6.93
C GLY A 74 0.98 -8.13 7.81
N ASN A 75 -0.16 -7.81 8.42
CA ASN A 75 -0.86 -8.77 9.26
C ASN A 75 -1.29 -10.04 8.50
N LEU A 76 -1.71 -9.91 7.24
CA LEU A 76 -2.06 -11.05 6.40
C LEU A 76 -0.84 -11.93 6.07
N ALA A 77 0.31 -11.33 5.76
CA ALA A 77 1.54 -12.08 5.45
C ALA A 77 2.02 -12.94 6.64
N TYR A 78 1.72 -12.49 7.86
CA TYR A 78 2.09 -13.17 9.10
C TYR A 78 0.98 -14.04 9.68
N SER A 79 -0.23 -14.05 9.11
CA SER A 79 -1.40 -14.66 9.76
C SER A 79 -1.30 -16.17 9.93
N ASP A 80 -0.62 -16.84 9.00
CA ASP A 80 -0.57 -18.29 8.90
C ASP A 80 0.82 -18.85 9.27
N ILE A 81 1.67 -18.02 9.87
CA ILE A 81 3.06 -18.38 10.21
C ILE A 81 3.12 -18.85 11.66
N ALA A 82 3.57 -20.10 11.86
CA ALA A 82 3.76 -20.67 13.18
C ALA A 82 4.82 -19.90 13.99
N PRO A 83 4.67 -19.78 15.33
CA PRO A 83 5.60 -19.02 16.19
C PRO A 83 7.07 -19.44 16.04
N GLU A 84 7.32 -20.73 15.84
CA GLU A 84 8.67 -21.31 15.71
C GLU A 84 9.35 -20.90 14.40
N GLN A 85 8.57 -20.54 13.39
CA GLN A 85 9.06 -20.15 12.06
C GLN A 85 9.11 -18.63 11.86
N LEU A 86 8.57 -17.85 12.80
CA LEU A 86 8.35 -16.41 12.65
C LEU A 86 9.65 -15.63 12.38
N ALA A 87 10.74 -15.98 13.07
CA ALA A 87 12.04 -15.34 12.89
C ALA A 87 12.62 -15.60 11.48
N ARG A 88 12.53 -16.85 11.01
CA ARG A 88 13.01 -17.25 9.68
C ARG A 88 12.16 -16.63 8.57
N PHE A 89 10.84 -16.63 8.73
CA PHE A 89 9.92 -15.98 7.81
C PHE A 89 10.17 -14.48 7.74
N SER A 90 10.33 -13.81 8.88
CA SER A 90 10.61 -12.37 8.93
C SER A 90 11.90 -12.01 8.18
N ALA A 91 12.97 -12.76 8.42
CA ALA A 91 14.24 -12.53 7.72
C ALA A 91 14.08 -12.67 6.20
N LEU A 92 13.43 -13.74 5.73
CA LEU A 92 13.15 -13.95 4.30
C LEU A 92 12.26 -12.85 3.73
N TYR A 93 11.21 -12.48 4.45
CA TYR A 93 10.26 -11.42 4.07
C TYR A 93 10.98 -10.09 3.86
N TYR A 94 11.85 -9.69 4.78
CA TYR A 94 12.61 -8.44 4.64
C TYR A 94 13.57 -8.47 3.46
N ILE A 95 14.24 -9.60 3.21
CA ILE A 95 15.14 -9.74 2.05
C ILE A 95 14.36 -9.61 0.74
N LEU A 96 13.24 -10.33 0.62
CA LEU A 96 12.38 -10.28 -0.57
C LEU A 96 11.77 -8.88 -0.77
N TRP A 97 11.33 -8.24 0.32
CA TRP A 97 10.80 -6.88 0.28
C TRP A 97 11.85 -5.88 -0.18
N GLN A 98 13.06 -5.93 0.38
CA GLN A 98 14.16 -5.05 0.00
C GLN A 98 14.59 -5.25 -1.46
N LEU A 99 14.63 -6.49 -1.92
CA LEU A 99 14.92 -6.82 -3.31
C LEU A 99 13.85 -6.25 -4.25
N ALA A 100 12.57 -6.43 -3.91
CA ALA A 100 11.46 -5.88 -4.67
C ALA A 100 11.53 -4.34 -4.76
N VAL A 101 11.87 -3.66 -3.66
CA VAL A 101 12.09 -2.20 -3.64
C VAL A 101 13.25 -1.80 -4.55
N ALA A 102 14.38 -2.49 -4.48
CA ALA A 102 15.54 -2.19 -5.33
C ALA A 102 15.20 -2.33 -6.83
N ILE A 103 14.50 -3.40 -7.20
CA ILE A 103 14.05 -3.64 -8.59
C ILE A 103 13.08 -2.54 -9.02
N SER A 104 12.11 -2.19 -8.17
CA SER A 104 11.11 -1.16 -8.46
C SER A 104 11.75 0.21 -8.70
N VAL A 105 12.70 0.62 -7.85
CA VAL A 105 13.42 1.89 -8.01
C VAL A 105 14.26 1.90 -9.28
N GLY A 106 14.96 0.80 -9.59
CA GLY A 106 15.72 0.66 -10.82
C GLY A 106 14.83 0.76 -12.08
N LEU A 107 13.68 0.09 -12.05
CA LEU A 107 12.70 0.16 -13.15
C LEU A 107 12.12 1.57 -13.31
N ALA A 108 11.80 2.26 -12.21
CA ALA A 108 11.30 3.63 -12.24
C ALA A 108 12.35 4.60 -12.79
N ALA A 109 13.62 4.45 -12.40
CA ALA A 109 14.72 5.26 -12.92
C ALA A 109 14.95 5.01 -14.42
N ALA A 110 14.92 3.75 -14.86
CA ALA A 110 15.03 3.40 -16.27
C ALA A 110 13.86 3.95 -17.11
N ALA A 111 12.63 3.82 -16.61
CA ALA A 111 11.45 4.39 -17.26
C ALA A 111 11.53 5.92 -17.36
N LEU A 112 11.96 6.59 -16.29
CA LEU A 112 12.13 8.03 -16.29
C LEU A 112 13.24 8.47 -17.25
N SER A 113 14.37 7.75 -17.29
CA SER A 113 15.45 8.01 -18.24
C SER A 113 15.00 7.82 -19.69
N PHE A 114 14.11 6.86 -19.94
CA PHE A 114 13.53 6.63 -21.26
C PHE A 114 12.57 7.77 -21.66
N LEU A 115 11.75 8.26 -20.72
CA LEU A 115 10.84 9.38 -20.93
C LEU A 115 11.59 10.71 -21.18
N ALA A 116 12.63 10.98 -20.40
CA ALA A 116 13.45 12.19 -20.53
C ALA A 116 14.29 12.23 -21.83
N GLY A 117 14.53 11.06 -22.46
CA GLY A 117 15.31 10.95 -23.69
C GLY A 117 16.76 11.41 -23.52
N SER A 118 17.20 12.36 -24.35
CA SER A 118 18.55 12.93 -24.31
C SER A 118 18.67 14.17 -23.41
N GLY A 119 17.56 14.63 -22.82
CA GLY A 119 17.50 15.83 -21.97
C GLY A 119 17.42 15.53 -20.47
N PRO A 120 17.47 16.58 -19.62
CA PRO A 120 17.17 16.44 -18.21
C PRO A 120 15.67 16.13 -18.00
N ALA A 121 15.35 15.25 -17.05
CA ALA A 121 13.96 14.93 -16.72
C ALA A 121 13.20 16.18 -16.25
N VAL A 122 12.04 16.43 -16.86
CA VAL A 122 11.16 17.55 -16.53
C VAL A 122 9.96 17.09 -15.73
N ALA A 123 9.26 18.03 -15.10
CA ALA A 123 8.11 17.72 -14.24
C ALA A 123 7.04 16.86 -14.93
N ASP A 124 6.87 16.98 -16.24
CA ASP A 124 5.89 16.20 -17.00
C ASP A 124 6.27 14.70 -17.11
N ASP A 125 7.57 14.38 -17.18
CA ASP A 125 8.05 12.99 -17.19
C ASP A 125 7.70 12.30 -15.86
N PHE A 126 7.80 13.03 -14.75
CA PHE A 126 7.39 12.53 -13.42
C PHE A 126 5.88 12.31 -13.33
N ARG A 127 5.06 13.15 -13.99
CA ARG A 127 3.60 12.95 -14.03
C ARG A 127 3.23 11.66 -14.72
N ILE A 128 3.86 11.38 -15.86
CA ILE A 128 3.69 10.12 -16.58
C ILE A 128 4.13 8.95 -15.68
N LEU A 129 5.27 9.10 -14.99
CA LEU A 129 5.77 8.08 -14.07
C LEU A 129 4.80 7.79 -12.91
N PHE A 130 4.18 8.81 -12.31
CA PHE A 130 3.15 8.63 -11.27
C PHE A 130 1.90 7.90 -11.79
N VAL A 131 1.48 8.16 -13.03
CA VAL A 131 0.37 7.42 -13.65
C VAL A 131 0.76 5.95 -13.85
N ILE A 132 1.97 5.68 -14.35
CA ILE A 132 2.50 4.32 -14.50
C ILE A 132 2.55 3.61 -13.14
N GLU A 133 3.05 4.26 -12.09
CA GLU A 133 3.08 3.71 -10.73
C GLU A 133 1.66 3.41 -10.21
N GLY A 134 0.69 4.28 -10.49
CA GLY A 134 -0.72 4.04 -10.19
C GLY A 134 -1.28 2.81 -10.89
N ILE A 135 -0.97 2.61 -12.18
CA ILE A 135 -1.39 1.42 -12.94
C ILE A 135 -0.74 0.15 -12.38
N ILE A 136 0.57 0.18 -12.10
CA ILE A 136 1.28 -0.94 -11.48
C ILE A 136 0.66 -1.30 -10.12
N THR A 137 0.33 -0.29 -9.32
CA THR A 137 -0.37 -0.48 -8.03
C THR A 137 -1.75 -1.10 -8.23
N LEU A 138 -2.48 -0.71 -9.27
CA LEU A 138 -3.79 -1.29 -9.59
C LEU A 138 -3.66 -2.77 -10.00
N CYS A 139 -2.58 -3.18 -10.66
CA CYS A 139 -2.33 -4.58 -10.99
C CYS A 139 -2.23 -5.47 -9.73
N ALA A 140 -1.80 -4.93 -8.57
CA ALA A 140 -1.80 -5.67 -7.31
C ALA A 140 -3.21 -6.14 -6.89
N LEU A 141 -4.26 -5.46 -7.37
CA LEU A 141 -5.65 -5.87 -7.15
C LEU A 141 -5.91 -7.28 -7.70
N LEU A 142 -5.28 -7.67 -8.82
CA LEU A 142 -5.44 -9.01 -9.39
C LEU A 142 -4.94 -10.11 -8.44
N ALA A 143 -3.88 -9.82 -7.68
CA ALA A 143 -3.38 -10.73 -6.65
C ALA A 143 -4.34 -10.79 -5.46
N TYR A 144 -4.85 -9.63 -5.00
CA TYR A 144 -5.78 -9.58 -3.88
C TYR A 144 -7.17 -10.16 -4.18
N LEU A 145 -7.62 -10.13 -5.44
CA LEU A 145 -8.88 -10.74 -5.85
C LEU A 145 -8.85 -12.28 -5.73
N LYS A 146 -7.66 -12.88 -5.84
CA LYS A 146 -7.43 -14.32 -5.64
C LYS A 146 -7.44 -14.75 -4.17
N LEU A 147 -7.42 -13.81 -3.22
CA LEU A 147 -7.53 -14.14 -1.80
C LEU A 147 -8.87 -14.84 -1.52
N THR A 148 -8.82 -15.95 -0.79
CA THR A 148 -10.01 -16.64 -0.32
C THR A 148 -10.53 -15.98 0.97
N PRO A 149 -11.82 -16.12 1.31
CA PRO A 149 -12.35 -15.64 2.58
C PRO A 149 -11.71 -16.26 3.83
N GLN A 150 -10.97 -17.37 3.67
CA GLN A 150 -10.29 -18.07 4.77
C GLN A 150 -8.91 -17.47 5.08
N ASP A 151 -8.31 -16.75 4.13
CA ASP A 151 -6.98 -16.16 4.28
C ASP A 151 -7.01 -15.09 5.39
N GLY A 152 -6.29 -15.33 6.49
CA GLY A 152 -6.27 -14.44 7.67
C GLY A 152 -7.55 -14.44 8.52
N ALA A 153 -8.44 -15.41 8.38
CA ALA A 153 -9.69 -15.51 9.15
C ALA A 153 -9.43 -15.63 10.68
N HIS A 154 -8.41 -16.40 11.07
CA HIS A 154 -8.04 -16.59 12.48
C HIS A 154 -7.46 -15.33 13.16
N VAL A 155 -6.93 -14.38 12.37
CA VAL A 155 -6.26 -13.16 12.89
C VAL A 155 -7.13 -11.91 12.73
N SER A 156 -8.03 -11.89 11.75
CA SER A 156 -8.99 -10.78 11.59
C SER A 156 -10.12 -10.81 12.62
N GLY A 157 -10.45 -11.97 13.19
CA GLY A 157 -11.65 -12.16 14.02
C GLY A 157 -12.95 -12.20 13.21
N HIS A 158 -12.88 -11.99 11.88
CA HIS A 158 -14.02 -12.03 10.99
C HIS A 158 -14.41 -13.48 10.71
N GLY A 159 -15.55 -13.91 11.25
CA GLY A 159 -16.04 -15.30 11.15
C GLY A 159 -15.76 -16.18 12.38
N ALA A 160 -15.31 -15.61 13.51
CA ALA A 160 -15.15 -16.34 14.77
C ALA A 160 -16.50 -16.59 15.52
N GLN A 161 -17.51 -17.06 14.79
CA GLN A 161 -18.73 -17.70 15.30
C GLN A 161 -19.03 -18.84 14.33
N MET A 162 -19.14 -20.13 14.67
CA MET A 162 -19.06 -20.91 15.90
C MET A 162 -18.61 -22.31 15.44
N ASN A 163 -17.71 -22.97 16.17
CA ASN A 163 -17.64 -24.44 16.29
C ASN A 163 -16.97 -24.75 17.63
N THR A 164 -17.64 -24.34 18.70
CA THR A 164 -17.66 -25.14 19.92
C THR A 164 -18.87 -26.04 19.78
N GLU A 165 -18.63 -27.28 19.37
CA GLU A 165 -19.18 -28.54 19.89
C GLU A 165 -18.66 -29.72 19.05
#